data_AF-A0A9X6AC98-F1
#
_entry.id   AF-A0A9X6AC98-F1
#
_cell.length_a   1.000
_cell.length_b   1.000
_cell.length_c   1.000
_cell.angle_alpha   90.00
_cell.angle_beta   90.00
_cell.angle_gamma   90.00
#
_symmetry.space_group_name_H-M   'P 1'
#
loop_
_entity.id
_entity.type
_entity.pdbx_description
1 polymer ?
#
loop_
_entity_poly.entity_id
_entity_poly.type
_entity_poly.pdbx_seq_one_letter_code
_entity_poly.pdbx_strand_id
1 'polypeptide(L)'
;GLVAGGAAPSPVPYADVVCATTHKVLRGPRGGMILCGGQLAERVDRAVFPFTQGGAQMHTIAAKAVAFGEAATPAFAAYAHQVVANAKVLAEGLAAEGLALTTGG
;
A
#
# COMPACT_ATOMS: atom_id res chain seq x y z
N GLY A 1 1.74 -2.23 0.76
CA GLY A 1 2.52 -2.69 1.92
C GLY A 1 2.18 -4.12 2.21
N LEU A 2 1.26 -4.36 3.14
CA LEU A 2 0.85 -5.72 3.51
C LEU A 2 0.39 -6.57 2.31
N VAL A 3 -0.43 -6.02 1.41
CA VAL A 3 -0.82 -6.71 0.15
C VAL A 3 0.39 -7.03 -0.73
N ALA A 4 1.28 -6.07 -0.96
CA ALA A 4 2.47 -6.26 -1.79
C ALA A 4 3.44 -7.31 -1.20
N GLY A 5 3.53 -7.39 0.14
CA GLY A 5 4.32 -8.38 0.85
C GLY A 5 3.59 -9.68 1.15
N GLY A 6 2.38 -9.91 0.63
CA GLY A 6 1.62 -11.17 0.81
C GLY A 6 0.97 -11.38 2.18
N ALA A 7 1.05 -10.39 3.08
CA ALA A 7 0.52 -10.49 4.45
C ALA A 7 -0.96 -10.10 4.58
N ALA A 8 -1.60 -9.64 3.50
CA ALA A 8 -3.02 -9.30 3.44
C ALA A 8 -3.61 -9.67 2.07
N PRO A 9 -4.89 -10.04 1.99
CA PRO A 9 -5.53 -10.38 0.72
C PRO A 9 -5.51 -9.20 -0.25
N SER A 10 -5.35 -9.51 -1.54
CA SER A 10 -5.39 -8.51 -2.61
C SER A 10 -6.83 -8.09 -2.91
N PRO A 11 -7.12 -6.78 -3.05
CA PRO A 11 -8.40 -6.31 -3.58
C PRO A 11 -8.54 -6.51 -5.10
N VAL A 12 -7.44 -6.83 -5.80
CA VAL A 12 -7.44 -7.22 -7.22
C VAL A 12 -7.63 -8.74 -7.31
N PRO A 13 -8.59 -9.25 -8.12
CA PRO A 13 -9.28 -8.56 -9.23
C PRO A 13 -10.67 -7.99 -8.91
N TYR A 14 -11.11 -7.95 -7.65
CA TYR A 14 -12.50 -7.62 -7.30
C TYR A 14 -12.87 -6.14 -7.46
N ALA A 15 -11.93 -5.24 -7.21
CA ALA A 15 -12.15 -3.79 -7.32
C ALA A 15 -11.80 -3.27 -8.72
N ASP A 16 -12.70 -2.48 -9.31
CA ASP A 16 -12.47 -1.83 -10.61
C ASP A 16 -11.33 -0.80 -10.57
N VAL A 17 -11.22 -0.11 -9.42
CA VAL A 17 -10.20 0.91 -9.16
C VAL A 17 -9.65 0.74 -7.75
N VAL A 18 -8.32 0.70 -7.63
CA VAL A 18 -7.62 0.63 -6.35
C VAL A 18 -6.71 1.84 -6.21
N CYS A 19 -6.97 2.68 -5.22
CA CYS A 19 -6.14 3.82 -4.87
C CYS A 19 -5.27 3.49 -3.66
N ALA A 20 -3.99 3.87 -3.68
CA ALA A 20 -3.09 3.66 -2.55
C ALA A 20 -2.07 4.79 -2.41
N THR A 21 -1.71 5.10 -1.17
CA THR A 21 -0.55 5.96 -0.88
C THR A 21 0.74 5.16 -0.88
N THR A 22 1.84 5.73 -1.37
CA THR A 22 3.13 5.03 -1.50
C THR A 22 3.99 5.04 -0.23
N HIS A 23 3.73 5.95 0.73
CA HIS A 23 4.62 6.22 1.87
C HIS A 23 4.27 5.52 3.19
N LYS A 24 3.11 4.87 3.31
CA LYS A 24 2.70 4.20 4.55
C LYS A 24 3.38 2.84 4.67
N VAL A 25 2.61 1.78 4.88
CA VAL A 25 3.09 0.40 4.93
C VAL A 25 3.79 -0.10 3.66
N LEU A 26 3.79 0.67 2.56
CA LEU A 26 4.57 0.40 1.35
C LEU A 26 6.00 0.98 1.40
N ARG A 27 6.32 1.83 2.40
CA ARG A 27 7.66 2.37 2.67
C ARG A 27 8.33 3.15 1.52
N GLY A 28 7.55 3.65 0.56
CA GLY A 28 8.04 4.51 -0.52
C GLY A 28 8.00 6.01 -0.21
N PRO A 29 8.24 6.87 -1.21
CA PRO A 29 8.16 8.32 -1.05
C PRO A 29 6.70 8.80 -0.88
N ARG A 30 6.51 10.05 -0.44
CA ARG A 30 5.18 10.68 -0.39
C ARG A 30 4.56 10.75 -1.79
N GLY A 31 3.28 10.39 -1.88
CA GLY A 31 2.56 10.26 -3.15
C GLY A 31 1.50 9.16 -3.11
N GLY A 32 0.89 8.91 -4.27
CA GLY A 32 -0.07 7.84 -4.47
C GLY A 32 0.07 7.14 -5.81
N MET A 33 -0.76 6.12 -5.99
CA MET A 33 -0.95 5.34 -7.21
C MET A 33 -2.42 4.96 -7.36
N ILE A 34 -2.85 4.83 -8.61
CA ILE A 34 -4.18 4.36 -9.01
C ILE A 34 -3.95 3.14 -9.91
N LEU A 35 -4.51 2.00 -9.52
CA LEU A 35 -4.57 0.80 -10.34
C LEU A 35 -5.99 0.64 -10.87
N CYS A 36 -6.14 0.28 -12.14
CA CYS A 36 -7.43 0.00 -12.75
C CYS A 36 -7.28 -1.02 -13.88
N GLY A 37 -8.39 -1.63 -14.29
CA GLY A 37 -8.42 -2.46 -15.49
C GLY A 37 -8.22 -1.63 -16.77
N GLY A 38 -7.72 -2.26 -17.84
CA GLY A 38 -7.38 -1.57 -19.10
C GLY A 38 -8.53 -0.77 -19.73
N GLN A 39 -9.78 -1.18 -19.51
CA GLN A 39 -10.98 -0.46 -19.99
C GLN A 39 -11.13 0.94 -19.37
N LEU A 40 -10.52 1.20 -18.21
CA LEU A 40 -10.58 2.50 -17.52
C LEU A 40 -9.31 3.33 -17.69
N ALA A 41 -8.23 2.78 -18.26
CA ALA A 41 -6.90 3.39 -18.28
C ALA A 41 -6.92 4.82 -18.84
N GLU A 42 -7.46 5.02 -20.05
CA GLU A 42 -7.52 6.34 -20.68
C GLU A 42 -8.32 7.37 -19.85
N ARG A 43 -9.43 6.91 -19.25
CA ARG A 43 -10.29 7.78 -18.42
C ARG A 43 -9.57 8.21 -17.15
N VAL A 44 -8.83 7.30 -16.52
CA VAL A 44 -8.04 7.57 -15.31
C VAL A 44 -6.87 8.49 -15.64
N ASP A 45 -6.11 8.21 -16.69
CA ASP A 45 -4.95 9.02 -17.09
C ASP A 45 -5.38 10.45 -17.40
N ARG A 46 -6.47 10.63 -18.15
CA ARG A 46 -7.02 11.97 -18.44
C ARG A 46 -7.48 12.71 -17.20
N ALA A 47 -8.11 12.01 -16.25
CA ALA A 47 -8.54 12.60 -14.99
C ALA A 47 -7.35 13.13 -14.17
N VAL A 48 -6.20 12.44 -14.21
CA VAL A 48 -4.95 12.93 -13.59
C VAL A 48 -4.40 14.13 -14.37
N PHE A 49 -4.15 13.97 -15.67
CA PHE A 49 -3.64 15.01 -16.56
C PHE A 49 -4.43 14.99 -17.88
N PRO A 50 -5.02 16.11 -18.34
CA PRO A 50 -4.73 17.48 -17.92
C PRO A 50 -5.70 18.06 -16.88
N PHE A 51 -6.64 17.27 -16.34
CA PHE A 51 -7.75 17.84 -15.56
C PHE A 51 -7.42 18.21 -14.11
N THR A 52 -6.63 17.40 -13.40
CA THR A 52 -6.39 17.59 -11.96
C THR A 52 -4.97 18.08 -11.65
N GLN A 53 -3.98 17.64 -12.42
CA GLN A 53 -2.56 17.91 -12.20
C GLN A 53 -1.91 18.45 -13.48
N GLY A 54 -0.80 19.16 -13.28
CA GLY A 54 0.10 19.61 -14.35
C GLY A 54 1.30 18.69 -14.50
N GLY A 55 2.51 19.25 -14.49
CA GLY A 55 3.75 18.49 -14.65
C GLY A 55 3.98 17.45 -13.55
N ALA A 56 4.40 16.25 -13.95
CA ALA A 56 4.70 15.15 -13.03
C ALA A 56 5.98 15.42 -12.20
N GLN A 57 5.94 15.02 -10.92
CA GLN A 57 7.11 15.09 -10.04
C GLN A 57 8.05 13.91 -10.29
N MET A 58 8.87 14.00 -11.34
CA MET A 58 9.70 12.88 -11.83
C MET A 58 10.68 12.32 -10.78
N HIS A 59 11.22 13.17 -9.90
CA HIS A 59 12.07 12.73 -8.78
C HIS A 59 11.32 11.79 -7.81
N THR A 60 10.03 12.07 -7.57
CA THR A 60 9.17 11.21 -6.75
C THR A 60 8.80 9.92 -7.51
N ILE A 61 8.58 10.00 -8.82
CA ILE A 61 8.34 8.81 -9.66
C ILE A 61 9.54 7.87 -9.63
N ALA A 62 10.76 8.39 -9.77
CA ALA A 62 11.98 7.61 -9.64
C ALA A 62 12.11 6.94 -8.27
N ALA A 63 11.84 7.68 -7.19
CA ALA A 63 11.84 7.12 -5.83
C ALA A 63 10.75 6.04 -5.62
N LYS A 64 9.58 6.15 -6.27
CA LYS A 64 8.56 5.09 -6.24
C LYS A 64 9.06 3.82 -6.92
N ALA A 65 9.77 3.93 -8.04
CA ALA A 65 10.32 2.77 -8.75
C ALA A 65 11.31 1.99 -7.85
N VAL A 66 12.19 2.69 -7.13
CA VAL A 66 13.09 2.08 -6.13
C VAL A 66 12.28 1.34 -5.05
N ALA A 67 11.28 2.01 -4.46
CA ALA A 67 10.46 1.42 -3.41
C ALA A 67 9.66 0.19 -3.90
N PHE A 68 9.19 0.19 -5.15
CA PHE A 68 8.50 -0.96 -5.74
C PHE A 68 9.46 -2.12 -6.01
N GLY A 69 10.70 -1.82 -6.42
CA GLY A 69 11.76 -2.82 -6.53
C GLY A 69 12.07 -3.49 -5.19
N GLU A 70 12.20 -2.70 -4.11
CA GLU A 70 12.35 -3.24 -2.75
C GLU A 70 11.14 -4.09 -2.34
N ALA A 71 9.92 -3.59 -2.60
CA ALA A 71 8.69 -4.26 -2.25
C ALA A 71 8.48 -5.62 -2.94
N ALA A 72 9.14 -5.83 -4.09
CA ALA A 72 9.11 -7.10 -4.83
C ALA A 72 10.09 -8.16 -4.30
N THR A 73 10.90 -7.84 -3.29
CA THR A 73 11.90 -8.77 -2.74
C THR A 73 11.31 -9.73 -1.69
N PRO A 74 11.86 -10.95 -1.53
CA PRO A 74 11.49 -11.85 -0.44
C PRO A 74 11.71 -11.22 0.96
N ALA A 75 12.72 -10.37 1.10
CA ALA A 75 13.01 -9.65 2.34
C ALA A 75 11.86 -8.71 2.73
N PHE A 76 11.21 -8.06 1.75
CA PHE A 76 10.06 -7.22 2.01
C PHE A 76 8.81 -8.02 2.39
N ALA A 77 8.60 -9.20 1.79
CA ALA A 77 7.54 -10.11 2.22
C ALA A 77 7.76 -10.54 3.68
N ALA A 78 8.96 -11.00 4.04
CA ALA A 78 9.31 -11.35 5.42
C ALA A 78 9.07 -10.18 6.38
N TYR A 79 9.47 -8.96 6.00
CA TYR A 79 9.18 -7.74 6.75
C TYR A 79 7.66 -7.52 6.95
N ALA A 80 6.85 -7.65 5.91
CA ALA A 80 5.41 -7.44 5.99
C ALA A 80 4.72 -8.45 6.93
N HIS A 81 5.13 -9.72 6.89
CA HIS A 81 4.64 -10.74 7.81
C HIS A 81 5.08 -10.46 9.26
N GLN A 82 6.31 -10.00 9.47
CA GLN A 82 6.78 -9.61 10.81
C GLN A 82 6.00 -8.41 11.38
N VAL A 83 5.60 -7.44 10.54
CA VAL A 83 4.76 -6.33 10.98
C VAL A 83 3.42 -6.83 11.53
N VAL A 84 2.78 -7.80 10.87
CA VAL A 84 1.53 -8.41 11.34
C VAL A 84 1.76 -9.20 12.63
N ALA A 85 2.84 -9.98 12.72
CA ALA A 85 3.18 -10.72 13.93
C ALA A 85 3.39 -9.79 15.13
N ASN A 86 4.12 -8.68 14.95
CA ASN A 86 4.35 -7.69 16.00
C ASN A 86 3.04 -7.01 16.44
N ALA A 87 2.12 -6.74 15.50
CA ALA A 87 0.82 -6.15 15.83
C ALA A 87 -0.02 -7.09 16.71
N LYS A 88 0.04 -8.41 16.48
CA LYS A 88 -0.64 -9.41 17.33
C LYS A 88 -0.07 -9.46 18.75
N VAL A 89 1.26 -9.44 18.88
CA VAL A 89 1.92 -9.40 20.20
C VAL A 89 1.53 -8.13 20.97
N LEU A 90 1.47 -6.99 20.27
CA LEU A 90 1.00 -5.74 20.88
C LEU A 90 -0.46 -5.85 21.34
N ALA A 91 -1.33 -6.41 20.51
CA ALA A 91 -2.73 -6.65 20.87
C ALA A 91 -2.86 -7.54 22.11
N GLU A 92 -2.17 -8.67 22.15
CA GLU A 92 -2.14 -9.58 23.31
C GLU A 92 -1.67 -8.88 24.58
N GLY A 93 -0.58 -8.09 24.49
CA GLY A 93 -0.07 -7.32 25.62
C GLY A 93 -1.06 -6.27 26.15
N LEU A 94 -1.70 -5.52 25.24
CA LEU A 94 -2.71 -4.53 25.64
C LEU A 94 -3.93 -5.20 26.28
N ALA A 95 -4.39 -6.32 25.73
CA ALA A 95 -5.50 -7.08 26.30
C ALA A 95 -5.17 -7.65 27.70
N ALA A 96 -3.93 -8.09 27.93
CA ALA A 96 -3.47 -8.54 29.24
C ALA A 96 -3.50 -7.44 30.30
N GLU A 97 -3.28 -6.18 29.91
CA GLU A 97 -3.43 -4.99 30.77
C GLU A 97 -4.89 -4.53 30.93
N GLY A 98 -5.86 -5.31 30.43
CA GLY A 98 -7.30 -5.02 30.57
C GLY A 98 -7.82 -3.96 29.58
N LEU A 99 -7.03 -3.57 28.57
CA LEU A 99 -7.49 -2.64 27.53
C LEU A 99 -8.41 -3.35 26.55
N ALA A 100 -9.53 -2.71 26.22
CA ALA A 100 -10.47 -3.23 25.23
C ALA A 100 -9.98 -2.96 23.80
N LEU A 101 -9.79 -4.03 23.01
CA LEU A 101 -9.45 -3.93 21.60
C LEU A 101 -10.70 -4.07 20.73
N THR A 102 -10.92 -3.11 19.84
CA THR A 102 -11.99 -3.18 18.85
C THR A 102 -11.81 -4.43 17.98
N THR A 103 -12.86 -5.24 17.82
CA THR A 103 -12.87 -6.54 17.11
C THR A 103 -11.97 -7.65 17.69
N GLY A 104 -11.35 -7.45 18.86
CA GLY A 104 -10.64 -8.51 19.59
C GLY A 104 -9.15 -8.66 19.29
N GLY A 105 -8.57 -7.80 18.42
CA GLY A 105 -7.14 -7.82 18.08
C GLY A 105 -6.83 -8.58 16.80
#